data_AF-A0A2A2WB01-F1
#
_entry.id   AF-A0A2A2WB01-F1
#
_cell.length_a   1.000
_cell.length_b   1.000
_cell.length_c   1.000
_cell.angle_alpha   90.00
_cell.angle_beta   90.00
_cell.angle_gamma   90.00
#
_symmetry.space_group_name_H-M   'P 1'
#
loop_
_entity.id
_entity.type
_entity.pdbx_description
1 polymer ?
#
loop_
_entity_poly.entity_id
_entity_poly.type
_entity_poly.pdbx_seq_one_letter_code
_entity_poly.pdbx_strand_id
1 'polypeptide(L)'
;MPADQRILADGSLDLGAYGRVVVASKTLEQAEALIQRAIFDLSRESTAVNVRLIAPIHRYYVIGEVNSPGAYSLTGHETVLDAIMEAGGLTARASACDLLLARPTEPSSCQVTLPVCYRSITQLGDTTTNYHLKPGDRIFVSRQSLCEELTGPLLGSRTCDHCCKRQVACCDPRVAPVDLPNFITSMFETIVPVDPPNADSDGSNTPGSNAPDSYTPELTPQNPAAPPQRPADGSRPTPGRLDGELDFGMQLR
;
A
#
# COMPACT_ATOMS: atom_id res chain seq x y z
N MET A 1 -28.61 -12.58 -24.58
CA MET A 1 -28.26 -11.44 -23.70
C MET A 1 -26.82 -11.05 -23.96
N PRO A 2 -26.41 -9.78 -23.76
CA PRO A 2 -24.99 -9.44 -23.70
C PRO A 2 -24.30 -10.29 -22.62
N ALA A 3 -23.02 -10.62 -22.82
CA ALA A 3 -22.29 -11.54 -21.94
C ALA A 3 -22.02 -10.94 -20.55
N ASP A 4 -21.97 -9.62 -20.46
CA ASP A 4 -21.58 -8.85 -19.30
C ASP A 4 -22.64 -7.79 -18.97
N GLN A 5 -23.15 -7.86 -17.74
CA GLN A 5 -24.24 -7.02 -17.25
C GLN A 5 -23.79 -6.30 -15.97
N ARG A 6 -23.97 -4.97 -15.92
CA ARG A 6 -23.54 -4.15 -14.78
C ARG A 6 -24.65 -4.09 -13.71
N ILE A 7 -24.23 -4.12 -12.44
CA ILE A 7 -25.12 -3.90 -11.30
C ILE A 7 -25.47 -2.40 -11.23
N LEU A 8 -26.76 -2.10 -11.06
CA LEU A 8 -27.28 -0.74 -10.91
C LEU A 8 -26.99 -0.18 -9.50
N ALA A 9 -27.16 1.13 -9.31
CA ALA A 9 -26.92 1.80 -8.02
C ALA A 9 -27.82 1.29 -6.87
N ASP A 10 -28.98 0.70 -7.20
CA ASP A 10 -29.89 0.06 -6.25
C ASP A 10 -29.45 -1.37 -5.87
N GLY A 11 -28.34 -1.86 -6.42
CA GLY A 11 -27.84 -3.21 -6.18
C GLY A 11 -28.61 -4.32 -6.91
N SER A 12 -29.39 -3.94 -7.93
CA SER A 12 -30.10 -4.88 -8.80
C SER A 12 -29.39 -5.08 -10.14
N LEU A 13 -29.61 -6.25 -10.74
CA LEU A 13 -29.16 -6.62 -12.07
C LEU A 13 -30.37 -6.63 -13.02
N ASP A 14 -30.27 -5.89 -14.11
CA ASP A 14 -31.29 -5.88 -15.17
C ASP A 14 -31.01 -6.99 -16.17
N LEU A 15 -31.89 -8.00 -16.22
CA LEU A 15 -31.81 -9.13 -17.14
C LEU A 15 -32.70 -8.95 -18.39
N GLY A 16 -33.15 -7.73 -18.69
CA GLY A 16 -33.96 -7.42 -19.86
C GLY A 16 -35.26 -8.21 -19.88
N ALA A 17 -35.41 -9.16 -20.82
CA ALA A 17 -36.62 -9.98 -20.95
C ALA A 17 -36.90 -10.88 -19.74
N TYR A 18 -35.89 -11.17 -18.91
CA TYR A 18 -36.04 -12.00 -17.70
C TYR A 18 -36.33 -11.18 -16.43
N GLY A 19 -36.51 -9.86 -16.56
CA GLY A 19 -36.82 -8.97 -15.46
C GLY A 19 -35.59 -8.52 -14.65
N ARG A 20 -35.83 -8.05 -13.42
CA ARG A 20 -34.79 -7.47 -12.55
C ARG A 20 -34.59 -8.37 -11.33
N VAL A 21 -33.33 -8.66 -11.00
CA VAL A 21 -32.96 -9.51 -9.87
C VAL A 21 -32.09 -8.72 -8.89
N VAL A 22 -32.45 -8.73 -7.61
CA VAL A 22 -31.65 -8.06 -6.57
C VAL A 22 -30.51 -8.98 -6.15
N VAL A 23 -29.28 -8.54 -6.37
CA VAL A 23 -28.05 -9.28 -6.02
C VAL A 23 -27.29 -8.63 -4.85
N ALA A 24 -27.75 -7.46 -4.39
CA ALA A 24 -27.22 -6.80 -3.20
C ALA A 24 -27.21 -7.75 -1.98
N SER A 25 -26.11 -7.73 -1.24
CA SER A 25 -25.94 -8.53 -0.02
C SER A 25 -26.07 -10.06 -0.22
N LYS A 26 -25.90 -10.55 -1.44
CA LYS A 26 -25.81 -11.98 -1.76
C LYS A 26 -24.37 -12.36 -2.07
N THR A 27 -24.01 -13.62 -1.78
CA THR A 27 -22.74 -14.18 -2.28
C THR A 27 -22.83 -14.45 -3.78
N LEU A 28 -21.70 -14.71 -4.43
CA LEU A 28 -21.66 -14.98 -5.87
C LEU A 28 -22.53 -16.19 -6.25
N GLU A 29 -22.47 -17.23 -5.44
CA GLU A 29 -23.20 -18.49 -5.62
C GLU A 29 -24.70 -18.27 -5.41
N GLN A 30 -25.07 -17.45 -4.42
CA GLN A 30 -26.46 -17.08 -4.17
C GLN A 30 -27.02 -16.24 -5.32
N ALA A 31 -26.23 -15.30 -5.85
CA ALA A 31 -26.63 -14.49 -7.00
C ALA A 31 -26.83 -15.36 -8.25
N GLU A 32 -25.93 -16.31 -8.52
CA GLU A 32 -26.04 -17.27 -9.63
C GLU A 32 -27.32 -18.10 -9.53
N ALA A 33 -27.60 -18.68 -8.37
CA ALA A 33 -28.81 -19.48 -8.16
C ALA A 33 -30.10 -18.66 -8.33
N LEU A 34 -30.10 -17.40 -7.87
CA LEU A 34 -31.25 -16.49 -8.04
C LEU A 34 -31.48 -16.13 -9.51
N ILE A 35 -30.41 -15.83 -10.25
CA ILE A 35 -30.48 -15.48 -11.67
C ILE A 35 -30.92 -16.70 -12.49
N GLN A 36 -30.35 -17.88 -12.21
CA GLN A 36 -30.72 -19.12 -12.89
C GLN A 36 -32.20 -19.45 -12.67
N ARG A 37 -32.70 -19.27 -11.44
CA ARG A 37 -34.12 -19.45 -11.13
C ARG A 37 -35.01 -18.45 -11.87
N ALA A 38 -34.65 -17.17 -11.88
CA ALA A 38 -35.42 -16.14 -12.58
C ALA A 38 -35.52 -16.41 -14.09
N ILE A 39 -34.44 -16.87 -14.71
CA ILE A 39 -34.42 -17.25 -16.13
C ILE A 39 -35.28 -18.50 -16.36
N PHE A 40 -35.17 -19.51 -15.48
CA PHE A 40 -35.93 -20.76 -15.60
C PHE A 40 -37.45 -20.51 -15.49
N ASP A 41 -37.87 -19.68 -14.55
CA ASP A 41 -39.30 -19.40 -14.30
C ASP A 41 -39.98 -18.76 -15.53
N LEU A 42 -39.24 -17.99 -16.34
CA LEU A 42 -39.75 -17.29 -17.53
C LEU A 42 -39.51 -18.05 -18.85
N SER A 43 -38.35 -18.69 -19.04
CA SER A 43 -37.99 -19.36 -20.30
C SER A 43 -38.38 -20.84 -20.35
N ARG A 44 -38.57 -21.49 -19.19
CA ARG A 44 -38.67 -22.96 -19.05
C ARG A 44 -37.49 -23.73 -19.63
N GLU A 45 -36.36 -23.07 -19.88
CA GLU A 45 -35.13 -23.67 -20.38
C GLU A 45 -34.04 -23.62 -19.30
N SER A 46 -33.28 -24.72 -19.17
CA SER A 46 -32.13 -24.77 -18.27
C SER A 46 -30.92 -24.15 -18.95
N THR A 47 -30.68 -22.87 -18.73
CA THR A 47 -29.45 -22.20 -19.14
C THR A 47 -28.43 -22.24 -18.00
N ALA A 48 -27.20 -22.69 -18.28
CA ALA A 48 -26.09 -22.56 -17.35
C ALA A 48 -25.65 -21.09 -17.30
N VAL A 49 -25.75 -20.47 -16.13
CA VAL A 49 -25.36 -19.07 -15.89
C VAL A 49 -24.05 -19.09 -15.12
N ASN A 50 -23.02 -18.41 -15.60
CA ASN A 50 -21.81 -18.18 -14.82
C ASN A 50 -21.77 -16.71 -14.41
N VAL A 51 -21.74 -16.46 -13.10
CA VAL A 51 -21.61 -15.09 -12.57
C VAL A 51 -20.15 -14.89 -12.15
N ARG A 52 -19.55 -13.77 -12.58
CA ARG A 52 -18.21 -13.37 -12.15
C ARG A 52 -18.23 -11.92 -11.70
N LEU A 53 -17.61 -11.64 -10.55
CA LEU A 53 -17.34 -10.28 -10.14
C LEU A 53 -16.29 -9.67 -11.07
N ILE A 54 -16.69 -8.66 -11.83
CA ILE A 54 -15.76 -7.74 -12.47
C ILE A 54 -15.50 -6.64 -11.44
N ALA A 55 -14.39 -6.77 -10.70
CA ALA A 55 -14.01 -5.75 -9.73
C ALA A 55 -13.95 -4.37 -10.41
N PRO A 56 -14.39 -3.29 -9.74
CA PRO A 56 -14.17 -1.96 -10.26
C PRO A 56 -12.66 -1.79 -10.48
N ILE A 57 -12.28 -1.43 -11.70
CA ILE A 57 -10.87 -1.22 -12.04
C ILE A 57 -10.42 0.01 -11.26
N HIS A 58 -9.80 -0.23 -10.11
CA HIS A 58 -9.08 0.80 -9.37
C HIS A 58 -7.97 1.32 -10.26
N ARG A 59 -7.70 2.63 -10.16
CA ARG A 59 -6.69 3.28 -11.00
C ARG A 59 -5.74 4.08 -10.16
N TYR A 60 -4.51 4.19 -10.64
CA TYR A 60 -3.52 5.16 -10.18
C TYR A 60 -3.08 6.00 -11.39
N TYR A 61 -2.42 7.13 -11.12
CA TYR A 61 -2.03 8.07 -12.16
C TYR A 61 -0.52 8.31 -12.10
N VAL A 62 0.14 8.25 -13.24
CA VAL A 62 1.55 8.63 -13.39
C VAL A 62 1.62 9.83 -14.31
N ILE A 63 2.20 10.92 -13.82
CA ILE A 63 2.26 12.20 -14.53
C ILE A 63 3.65 12.83 -14.38
N GLY A 64 4.00 13.72 -15.32
CA GLY A 64 5.29 14.40 -15.36
C GLY A 64 6.26 13.75 -16.35
N GLU A 65 7.54 13.76 -16.02
CA GLU A 65 8.64 13.31 -16.89
C GLU A 65 8.82 11.78 -16.90
N VAL A 66 7.82 11.08 -17.44
CA VAL A 66 7.87 9.64 -17.73
C VAL A 66 7.62 9.39 -19.22
N ASN A 67 8.01 8.22 -19.73
CA ASN A 67 7.87 7.92 -21.16
C ASN A 67 6.39 7.84 -21.60
N SER A 68 5.52 7.32 -20.74
CA SER A 68 4.07 7.19 -20.99
C SER A 68 3.28 7.72 -19.80
N PRO A 69 2.99 9.04 -19.71
CA PRO A 69 2.12 9.56 -18.67
C PRO A 69 0.66 9.14 -18.90
N GLY A 70 -0.05 8.76 -17.85
CA GLY A 70 -1.41 8.25 -18.00
C GLY A 70 -2.03 7.67 -16.73
N ALA A 71 -3.23 7.12 -16.91
CA ALA A 71 -3.94 6.37 -15.88
C ALA A 71 -3.74 4.88 -16.11
N TYR A 72 -3.42 4.16 -15.04
CA TYR A 72 -3.09 2.74 -15.06
C TYR A 72 -4.02 1.97 -14.13
N SER A 73 -4.23 0.69 -14.42
CA SER A 73 -5.06 -0.19 -13.58
C SER A 73 -4.27 -0.68 -12.37
N LEU A 74 -4.91 -0.68 -11.20
CA LEU A 74 -4.35 -1.20 -9.96
C LEU A 74 -4.92 -2.59 -9.68
N THR A 75 -4.06 -3.60 -9.59
CA THR A 75 -4.42 -4.98 -9.21
C THR A 75 -4.26 -5.23 -7.71
N GLY A 76 -3.51 -4.39 -7.00
CA GLY A 76 -3.40 -4.35 -5.54
C GLY A 76 -2.03 -4.73 -4.98
N HIS A 77 -1.08 -5.11 -5.83
CA HIS A 77 0.28 -5.49 -5.43
C HIS A 77 1.36 -4.51 -5.93
N GLU A 78 0.97 -3.51 -6.72
CA GLU A 78 1.88 -2.57 -7.34
C GLU A 78 2.52 -1.61 -6.33
N THR A 79 3.81 -1.38 -6.53
CA THR A 79 4.60 -0.36 -5.83
C THR A 79 4.86 0.85 -6.73
N VAL A 80 5.41 1.92 -6.15
CA VAL A 80 5.81 3.10 -6.93
C VAL A 80 6.79 2.74 -8.05
N LEU A 81 7.74 1.83 -7.78
CA LEU A 81 8.66 1.37 -8.82
C LEU A 81 7.92 0.68 -9.97
N ASP A 82 6.98 -0.22 -9.66
CA ASP A 82 6.22 -0.95 -10.68
C ASP A 82 5.44 0.02 -11.57
N ALA A 83 4.82 1.03 -10.97
CA ALA A 83 4.10 2.07 -11.72
C ALA A 83 5.00 2.89 -12.64
N ILE A 84 6.21 3.25 -12.20
CA ILE A 84 7.16 3.96 -13.05
C ILE A 84 7.60 3.08 -14.22
N MET A 85 7.83 1.78 -13.97
CA MET A 85 8.21 0.82 -15.00
C MET A 85 7.07 0.57 -15.99
N GLU A 86 5.83 0.48 -15.52
CA GLU A 86 4.62 0.36 -16.36
C GLU A 86 4.41 1.61 -17.23
N ALA A 87 4.75 2.79 -16.69
CA ALA A 87 4.81 4.05 -17.44
C ALA A 87 5.99 4.15 -18.42
N GLY A 88 6.74 3.06 -18.65
CA GLY A 88 7.87 3.00 -19.57
C GLY A 88 9.17 3.55 -19.00
N GLY A 89 9.23 3.84 -17.70
CA GLY A 89 10.39 4.42 -17.03
C GLY A 89 10.45 5.95 -17.11
N LEU A 90 11.47 6.51 -16.46
CA LEU A 90 11.75 7.94 -16.44
C LEU A 90 12.29 8.42 -17.79
N THR A 91 11.97 9.66 -18.20
CA THR A 91 12.61 10.28 -19.37
C THR A 91 14.04 10.71 -19.04
N ALA A 92 14.85 11.01 -20.06
CA ALA A 92 16.19 11.58 -19.87
C ALA A 92 16.20 12.95 -19.15
N ARG A 93 15.05 13.62 -19.08
CA ARG A 93 14.86 14.93 -18.44
C ARG A 93 14.23 14.84 -17.06
N ALA A 94 13.91 13.64 -16.58
CA ALA A 94 13.30 13.42 -15.28
C ALA A 94 14.31 13.54 -14.15
N SER A 95 13.95 14.20 -13.04
CA SER A 95 14.78 14.17 -11.85
C SER A 95 14.60 12.84 -11.13
N ALA A 96 15.68 12.11 -10.84
CA ALA A 96 15.63 10.87 -10.08
C ALA A 96 15.50 11.10 -8.55
N CYS A 97 15.58 12.35 -8.12
CA CYS A 97 15.58 12.78 -6.73
C CYS A 97 14.31 13.52 -6.31
N ASP A 98 13.49 13.95 -7.28
CA ASP A 98 12.27 14.70 -7.05
C ASP A 98 11.06 13.98 -7.64
N LEU A 99 10.66 12.91 -6.94
CA LEU A 99 9.44 12.16 -7.21
C LEU A 99 8.53 12.25 -5.98
N LEU A 100 7.24 12.43 -6.23
CA LEU A 100 6.23 12.60 -5.18
C LEU A 100 5.07 11.64 -5.41
N LEU A 101 4.64 10.96 -4.35
CA LEU A 101 3.40 10.19 -4.31
C LEU A 101 2.36 11.00 -3.52
N ALA A 102 1.39 11.56 -4.23
CA ALA A 102 0.24 12.24 -3.64
C ALA A 102 -0.91 11.25 -3.45
N ARG A 103 -1.32 11.06 -2.21
CA ARG A 103 -2.44 10.18 -1.84
C ARG A 103 -3.72 11.01 -1.65
N PRO A 104 -4.84 10.63 -2.29
CA PRO A 104 -6.09 11.33 -2.07
C PRO A 104 -6.53 11.20 -0.60
N THR A 105 -6.90 12.34 -0.01
CA THR A 105 -7.43 12.44 1.35
C THR A 105 -8.77 13.17 1.32
N GLU A 106 -9.56 13.01 2.39
CA GLU A 106 -10.82 13.74 2.52
C GLU A 106 -10.56 15.26 2.59
N PRO A 107 -11.47 16.09 2.07
CA PRO A 107 -11.25 17.54 1.96
C PRO A 107 -11.02 18.25 3.30
N SER A 108 -11.43 17.65 4.42
CA SER A 108 -11.22 18.15 5.78
C SER A 108 -9.94 17.63 6.45
N SER A 109 -9.18 16.76 5.79
CA SER A 109 -8.00 16.09 6.36
C SER A 109 -6.69 16.60 5.75
N CYS A 110 -5.58 16.41 6.47
CA CYS A 110 -4.25 16.80 5.99
C CYS A 110 -3.91 16.08 4.69
N GLN A 111 -3.36 16.82 3.72
CA GLN A 111 -2.88 16.24 2.46
C GLN A 111 -1.68 15.34 2.74
N VAL A 112 -1.68 14.15 2.15
CA VAL A 112 -0.58 13.18 2.27
C VAL A 112 0.24 13.20 0.99
N THR A 113 1.43 13.77 1.07
CA THR A 113 2.44 13.73 0.00
C THR A 113 3.67 13.02 0.52
N LEU A 114 4.02 11.91 -0.11
CA LEU A 114 5.12 11.05 0.28
C LEU A 114 6.28 11.22 -0.72
N PRO A 115 7.47 11.60 -0.27
CA PRO A 115 8.61 11.68 -1.15
C PRO A 115 9.12 10.31 -1.56
N VAL A 116 9.58 10.18 -2.80
CA VAL A 116 10.12 8.93 -3.35
C VAL A 116 11.54 9.18 -3.86
N CYS A 117 12.51 8.43 -3.34
CA CYS A 117 13.89 8.46 -3.87
C CYS A 117 14.09 7.29 -4.85
N TYR A 118 14.01 7.58 -6.16
CA TYR A 118 14.16 6.56 -7.19
C TYR A 118 15.54 5.88 -7.17
N ARG A 119 16.60 6.64 -6.88
CA ARG A 119 17.98 6.11 -6.80
C ARG A 119 18.15 5.10 -5.66
N SER A 120 17.53 5.35 -4.51
CA SER A 120 17.59 4.42 -3.38
C SER A 120 16.94 3.08 -3.71
N ILE A 121 15.79 3.13 -4.38
CA ILE A 121 15.04 1.92 -4.75
C ILE A 121 15.81 1.12 -5.81
N THR A 122 16.35 1.79 -6.83
CA THR A 122 16.94 1.11 -8.00
C THR A 122 18.42 0.74 -7.85
N GLN A 123 19.24 1.62 -7.28
CA GLN A 123 20.69 1.45 -7.20
C GLN A 123 21.17 0.93 -5.84
N LEU A 124 20.50 1.34 -4.77
CA LEU A 124 20.90 0.99 -3.40
C LEU A 124 20.10 -0.18 -2.83
N GLY A 125 19.00 -0.58 -3.48
CA GLY A 125 18.11 -1.66 -3.01
C GLY A 125 17.31 -1.30 -1.76
N ASP A 126 17.23 -0.02 -1.41
CA ASP A 126 16.49 0.47 -0.26
C ASP A 126 15.02 0.72 -0.64
N THR A 127 14.13 -0.12 -0.12
CA THR A 127 12.69 -0.12 -0.42
C THR A 127 11.86 0.76 0.51
N THR A 128 12.49 1.52 1.42
CA THR A 128 11.79 2.38 2.40
C THR A 128 10.82 3.38 1.76
N THR A 129 11.18 3.93 0.60
CA THR A 129 10.33 4.86 -0.17
C THR A 129 9.58 4.19 -1.32
N ASN A 130 9.66 2.87 -1.45
CA ASN A 130 8.92 2.11 -2.45
C ASN A 130 7.53 1.74 -1.91
N TYR A 131 6.67 2.73 -1.77
CA TYR A 131 5.35 2.55 -1.19
C TYR A 131 4.43 1.67 -2.06
N HIS A 132 3.56 0.91 -1.41
CA HIS A 132 2.43 0.27 -2.09
C HIS A 132 1.38 1.31 -2.51
N LEU A 133 0.90 1.15 -3.74
CA LEU A 133 -0.08 2.04 -4.33
C LEU A 133 -1.49 1.74 -3.83
N LYS A 134 -2.28 2.80 -3.70
CA LYS A 134 -3.69 2.74 -3.33
C LYS A 134 -4.56 3.33 -4.44
N PRO A 135 -5.86 2.98 -4.48
CA PRO A 135 -6.78 3.55 -5.45
C PRO A 135 -6.78 5.08 -5.41
N GLY A 136 -6.56 5.70 -6.56
CA GLY A 136 -6.54 7.15 -6.73
C GLY A 136 -5.20 7.84 -6.43
N ASP A 137 -4.16 7.09 -6.04
CA ASP A 137 -2.81 7.62 -5.85
C ASP A 137 -2.28 8.27 -7.15
N ARG A 138 -1.47 9.32 -6.99
CA ARG A 138 -0.88 10.09 -8.09
C ARG A 138 0.63 10.17 -7.88
N ILE A 139 1.38 9.66 -8.85
CA ILE A 139 2.83 9.75 -8.89
C ILE A 139 3.19 10.91 -9.80
N PHE A 140 3.87 11.90 -9.25
CA PHE A 140 4.38 13.05 -9.97
C PHE A 140 5.90 12.95 -10.08
N VAL A 141 6.39 13.01 -11.32
CA VAL A 141 7.80 13.01 -11.64
C VAL A 141 8.20 14.39 -12.14
N SER A 142 9.01 15.09 -11.34
CA SER A 142 9.51 16.41 -11.73
C SER A 142 10.55 16.31 -12.84
N ARG A 143 10.66 17.41 -13.59
CA ARG A 143 11.77 17.65 -14.50
C ARG A 143 13.05 18.01 -13.73
N GLN A 144 14.19 17.58 -14.23
CA GLN A 144 15.50 18.04 -13.77
C GLN A 144 15.56 19.56 -13.79
N SER A 145 16.08 20.13 -12.71
CA SER A 145 16.38 21.56 -12.66
C SER A 145 17.58 21.88 -13.54
N LEU A 146 17.68 23.13 -14.03
CA LEU A 146 18.83 23.59 -14.82
C LEU A 146 20.17 23.36 -14.10
N CYS A 147 20.19 23.53 -12.78
CA CYS A 147 21.37 23.26 -11.96
C CYS A 147 21.73 21.76 -11.96
N GLU A 148 20.75 20.87 -11.88
CA GLU A 148 20.94 19.41 -11.93
C GLU A 148 21.48 18.97 -13.30
N GLU A 149 20.95 19.55 -14.38
CA GLU A 149 21.40 19.27 -15.76
C GLU A 149 22.86 19.73 -16.00
N LEU A 150 23.23 20.90 -15.49
CA LEU A 150 24.59 21.45 -15.64
C LEU A 150 25.64 20.80 -14.73
N THR A 151 25.24 20.28 -13.56
CA THR A 151 26.17 19.77 -12.55
C THR A 151 26.19 18.25 -12.40
N GLY A 152 25.18 17.55 -12.92
CA GLY A 152 25.04 16.09 -12.85
C GLY A 152 26.28 15.30 -13.31
N PRO A 153 26.93 15.65 -14.44
CA PRO A 153 28.16 14.97 -14.88
C PRO A 153 29.37 15.20 -13.97
N LEU A 154 29.42 16.36 -13.28
CA LEU A 154 30.55 16.77 -12.44
C LEU A 154 30.38 16.31 -10.98
N LEU A 155 29.15 16.06 -10.52
CA LEU A 155 28.80 15.66 -9.16
C LEU A 155 28.15 14.26 -9.09
N GLY A 156 28.21 13.45 -10.16
CA GLY A 156 27.44 12.21 -10.34
C GLY A 156 27.58 11.12 -9.26
N SER A 157 28.53 11.25 -8.34
CA SER A 157 28.67 10.37 -7.16
C SER A 157 27.89 10.84 -5.94
N ARG A 158 27.32 12.05 -5.94
CA ARG A 158 26.57 12.58 -4.79
C ARG A 158 25.11 12.15 -4.86
N THR A 159 24.71 11.33 -3.90
CA THR A 159 23.31 11.14 -3.53
C THR A 159 22.74 12.51 -3.15
N CYS A 160 21.57 12.87 -3.67
CA CYS A 160 20.94 14.15 -3.35
C CYS A 160 20.57 14.23 -1.86
N ASP A 161 20.37 15.45 -1.36
CA ASP A 161 20.00 15.71 0.05
C ASP A 161 18.76 14.91 0.49
N HIS A 162 17.92 14.48 -0.44
CA HIS A 162 16.78 13.63 -0.13
C HIS A 162 17.14 12.19 0.23
N CYS A 163 18.11 11.61 -0.48
CA CYS A 163 18.57 10.25 -0.28
C CYS A 163 19.70 10.17 0.77
N CYS A 164 20.27 11.31 1.18
CA CYS A 164 21.26 11.44 2.27
C CYS A 164 20.65 11.61 3.67
N LYS A 165 19.35 11.88 3.80
CA LYS A 165 18.70 12.07 5.11
C LYS A 165 18.33 10.72 5.76
N ARG A 166 18.45 10.63 7.08
CA ARG A 166 17.70 9.63 7.87
C ARG A 166 16.21 9.89 7.57
N GLN A 167 15.56 8.95 6.91
CA GLN A 167 14.13 9.06 6.64
C GLN A 167 13.38 8.92 7.97
N VAL A 168 13.01 10.05 8.56
CA VAL A 168 12.07 10.11 9.67
C VAL A 168 10.68 10.19 9.03
N ALA A 169 9.79 9.26 9.37
CA ALA A 169 8.39 9.35 8.95
C ALA A 169 7.84 10.73 9.32
N CYS A 170 6.99 11.30 8.46
CA CYS A 170 6.25 12.52 8.82
C CYS A 170 5.64 12.33 10.21
N CYS A 171 5.73 13.35 11.07
CA CYS A 171 5.00 13.33 12.33
C CYS A 171 3.53 13.10 11.99
N ASP A 172 3.00 11.92 12.34
CA ASP A 172 1.57 11.70 12.33
C ASP A 172 0.96 12.84 13.15
N PRO A 173 0.00 13.63 12.63
CA PRO A 173 -0.65 14.67 13.42
C PRO A 173 -1.34 14.13 14.68
N ARG A 174 -1.49 12.80 14.82
CA ARG A 174 -1.94 12.11 16.05
C ARG A 174 -0.82 11.75 17.01
N VAL A 175 0.44 11.78 16.58
CA VAL A 175 1.64 11.34 17.34
C VAL A 175 2.68 12.47 17.47
N ALA A 176 2.45 13.63 16.85
CA ALA A 176 3.31 14.80 17.01
C ALA A 176 3.31 15.27 18.48
N PRO A 177 4.47 15.35 19.16
CA PRO A 177 4.55 16.05 20.44
C PRO A 177 4.28 17.53 20.18
N VAL A 178 3.28 18.08 20.87
CA VAL A 178 3.01 19.52 20.93
C VAL A 178 4.09 20.18 21.80
N ASP A 179 5.31 20.29 21.30
CA ASP A 179 6.34 21.12 21.90
C ASP A 179 6.56 22.35 21.02
N LEU A 180 5.77 23.40 21.30
CA LEU A 180 6.03 24.75 20.83
C LEU A 180 7.00 25.44 21.81
N PRO A 181 8.14 26.01 21.35
CA PRO A 181 9.00 26.79 22.22
C PRO A 181 8.39 28.17 22.43
N ASN A 182 7.99 28.46 23.68
CA ASN A 182 7.55 29.79 24.09
C ASN A 182 8.72 30.78 24.04
N PHE A 183 8.74 31.62 23.02
CA PHE A 183 9.50 32.88 22.98
C PHE A 183 8.54 34.03 23.29
N ILE A 184 8.48 34.51 24.55
CA ILE A 184 8.29 35.94 24.89
C ILE A 184 9.02 36.27 26.21
N THR A 185 10.19 36.87 26.04
CA THR A 185 10.76 38.08 26.67
C THR A 185 10.42 38.51 28.12
N SER A 186 11.50 38.64 28.90
CA SER A 186 11.89 39.76 29.80
C SER A 186 11.21 40.00 31.16
N MET A 187 12.06 39.94 32.19
CA MET A 187 12.15 40.77 33.41
C MET A 187 10.85 41.12 34.15
N PHE A 188 10.69 40.58 35.38
CA PHE A 188 10.44 41.39 36.57
C PHE A 188 10.78 40.59 37.85
N GLU A 189 11.24 41.32 38.85
CA GLU A 189 11.80 40.90 40.14
C GLU A 189 10.88 40.05 41.05
N THR A 190 11.55 39.24 41.87
CA THR A 190 11.38 39.04 43.33
C THR A 190 10.00 39.28 43.95
N ILE A 191 9.44 38.26 44.63
CA ILE A 191 8.87 38.33 46.01
C ILE A 191 8.31 36.95 46.45
N VAL A 192 8.95 36.41 47.51
CA VAL A 192 8.44 35.67 48.69
C VAL A 192 7.80 34.26 48.57
N PRO A 193 8.23 33.28 49.40
CA PRO A 193 7.60 31.96 49.52
C PRO A 193 6.50 31.95 50.60
N VAL A 194 5.46 31.13 50.40
CA VAL A 194 4.45 30.83 51.44
C VAL A 194 4.28 29.31 51.51
N ASP A 195 4.53 28.77 52.70
CA ASP A 195 4.39 27.36 53.08
C ASP A 195 2.93 26.85 52.99
N PRO A 196 2.71 25.54 52.77
CA PRO A 196 1.38 24.93 52.89
C PRO A 196 1.06 24.53 54.35
N PRO A 197 -0.20 24.67 54.80
CA PRO A 197 -0.59 24.21 56.12
C PRO A 197 -0.97 22.72 56.15
N ASN A 198 -0.39 22.05 57.14
CA ASN A 198 -0.85 20.98 58.02
C ASN A 198 -1.99 20.04 57.59
N ALA A 199 -1.65 18.75 57.76
CA ALA A 199 -2.53 17.62 57.95
C ALA A 199 -3.36 17.76 59.23
N ASP A 200 -4.63 17.38 59.15
CA ASP A 200 -5.41 16.89 60.29
C ASP A 200 -6.01 15.54 59.92
N SER A 201 -5.78 14.60 60.83
CA SER A 201 -6.19 13.21 60.85
C SER A 201 -7.39 13.03 61.77
N ASP A 202 -8.43 12.35 61.30
CA ASP A 202 -9.40 11.54 62.05
C ASP A 202 -10.23 10.79 60.99
N GLY A 203 -10.50 9.48 61.00
CA GLY A 203 -10.50 8.50 62.09
C GLY A 203 -11.85 7.77 62.07
N SER A 204 -11.85 6.49 61.63
CA SER A 204 -12.89 5.46 61.86
C SER A 204 -14.16 5.54 60.96
N ASN A 205 -14.82 4.49 60.44
CA ASN A 205 -14.80 3.03 60.64
C ASN A 205 -15.38 2.28 59.40
N THR A 206 -14.91 1.04 59.24
CA THR A 206 -15.37 -0.13 58.43
C THR A 206 -16.87 -0.51 58.60
N PRO A 207 -17.51 -1.49 57.86
CA PRO A 207 -16.90 -2.67 57.22
C PRO A 207 -17.52 -3.24 55.91
N GLY A 208 -16.75 -4.12 55.26
CA GLY A 208 -17.28 -5.39 54.71
C GLY A 208 -17.35 -5.54 53.19
N SER A 209 -16.50 -6.44 52.67
CA SER A 209 -16.89 -7.67 51.95
C SER A 209 -16.13 -7.95 50.65
N ASN A 210 -15.46 -9.10 50.67
CA ASN A 210 -15.29 -10.10 49.60
C ASN A 210 -14.47 -9.77 48.35
N ALA A 211 -13.30 -10.41 48.30
CA ALA A 211 -12.61 -10.92 47.10
C ALA A 211 -13.53 -11.86 46.27
N PRO A 212 -13.19 -12.33 45.04
CA PRO A 212 -11.80 -12.51 44.56
C PRO A 212 -11.53 -12.39 43.02
N ASP A 213 -10.24 -12.61 42.73
CA ASP A 213 -9.64 -13.21 41.52
C ASP A 213 -9.47 -12.40 40.22
N SER A 214 -8.27 -11.83 40.12
CA SER A 214 -7.55 -11.51 38.89
C SER A 214 -7.11 -12.78 38.16
N TYR A 215 -7.72 -13.06 37.00
CA TYR A 215 -7.23 -14.04 36.03
C TYR A 215 -6.10 -13.42 35.18
N THR A 216 -4.89 -13.97 35.33
CA THR A 216 -3.78 -13.79 34.39
C THR A 216 -3.70 -15.06 33.53
N PRO A 217 -3.79 -15.01 32.19
CA PRO A 217 -3.51 -16.19 31.38
C PRO A 217 -1.99 -16.34 31.22
N GLU A 218 -1.48 -17.41 31.82
CA GLU A 218 -0.12 -17.93 31.69
C GLU A 218 0.10 -18.46 30.26
N LEU A 219 0.99 -17.80 29.50
CA LEU A 219 1.43 -18.27 28.19
C LEU A 219 2.48 -19.38 28.39
N THR A 220 2.05 -20.63 28.24
CA THR A 220 2.96 -21.78 28.12
C THR A 220 3.74 -21.68 26.80
N PRO A 221 5.08 -21.75 26.79
CA PRO A 221 5.85 -21.73 25.56
C PRO A 221 5.70 -23.05 24.81
N GLN A 222 5.17 -22.99 23.59
CA GLN A 222 5.14 -24.10 22.66
C GLN A 222 6.57 -24.37 22.15
N ASN A 223 7.05 -25.58 22.41
CA ASN A 223 8.34 -26.10 21.96
C ASN A 223 8.32 -26.25 20.41
N PRO A 224 9.31 -25.72 19.66
CA PRO A 224 9.31 -25.84 18.20
C PRO A 224 9.53 -27.29 17.76
N ALA A 225 8.63 -27.77 16.91
CA ALA A 225 8.73 -29.08 16.27
C ALA A 225 10.05 -29.21 15.47
N ALA A 226 10.71 -30.35 15.63
CA ALA A 226 11.92 -30.70 14.90
C ALA A 226 11.67 -30.76 13.37
N PRO A 227 12.62 -30.32 12.54
CA PRO A 227 12.46 -30.34 11.08
C PRO A 227 12.44 -31.79 10.54
N PRO A 228 11.69 -32.08 9.47
CA PRO A 228 11.61 -33.41 8.89
C PRO A 228 12.96 -33.84 8.29
N GLN A 229 13.43 -35.02 8.68
CA GLN A 229 14.65 -35.63 8.15
C GLN A 229 14.42 -36.08 6.70
N ARG A 230 15.32 -35.67 5.79
CA ARG A 230 15.36 -36.15 4.41
C ARG A 230 15.76 -37.62 4.36
N PRO A 231 15.10 -38.47 3.55
CA PRO A 231 15.63 -39.79 3.24
C PRO A 231 16.95 -39.67 2.47
N ALA A 232 17.90 -40.52 2.86
CA ALA A 232 19.19 -40.67 2.19
C ALA A 232 19.05 -41.49 0.91
N ASP A 233 19.94 -41.18 -0.02
CA ASP A 233 20.42 -41.99 -1.16
C ASP A 233 19.79 -41.74 -2.55
N GLY A 234 20.68 -41.61 -3.55
CA GLY A 234 20.36 -41.32 -4.95
C GLY A 234 21.40 -40.46 -5.69
N SER A 235 22.56 -41.06 -5.98
CA SER A 235 23.48 -40.82 -7.12
C SER A 235 23.47 -39.46 -7.85
N ARG A 236 24.61 -38.75 -7.74
CA ARG A 236 25.01 -37.57 -8.52
C ARG A 236 25.28 -37.93 -9.99
N PRO A 237 24.61 -37.32 -10.98
CA PRO A 237 25.06 -37.38 -12.37
C PRO A 237 26.22 -36.41 -12.60
N THR A 238 27.28 -36.91 -13.21
CA THR A 238 28.42 -36.14 -13.75
C THR A 238 27.94 -35.14 -14.82
N PRO A 239 28.46 -33.90 -14.85
CA PRO A 239 28.17 -33.00 -15.95
C PRO A 239 28.94 -33.46 -17.19
N GLY A 240 28.19 -34.04 -18.14
CA GLY A 240 28.67 -34.28 -19.50
C GLY A 240 28.83 -32.96 -20.24
N ARG A 241 30.01 -32.79 -20.82
CA ARG A 241 30.41 -31.72 -21.74
C ARG A 241 29.50 -31.75 -22.98
N LEU A 242 28.64 -30.74 -23.12
CA LEU A 242 27.84 -30.50 -24.32
C LEU A 242 28.67 -29.64 -25.26
N ASP A 243 29.44 -30.27 -26.14
CA ASP A 243 30.00 -29.63 -27.32
C ASP A 243 28.86 -29.53 -28.36
N GLY A 244 28.03 -28.50 -28.23
CA GLY A 244 26.92 -28.20 -29.15
C GLY A 244 27.37 -27.23 -30.22
N GLU A 245 27.78 -27.76 -31.36
CA GLU A 245 28.07 -27.04 -32.60
C GLU A 245 26.76 -26.47 -33.18
N LEU A 246 26.60 -25.15 -33.14
CA LEU A 246 25.48 -24.44 -33.77
C LEU A 246 25.84 -24.15 -35.24
N ASP A 247 25.30 -24.97 -36.13
CA ASP A 247 25.38 -24.79 -37.58
C ASP A 247 24.48 -23.62 -38.02
N PHE A 248 25.10 -22.51 -38.45
CA PHE A 248 24.40 -21.36 -39.02
C PHE A 248 24.18 -21.58 -40.52
N GLY A 249 23.12 -22.33 -40.85
CA GLY A 249 22.59 -22.44 -42.20
C GLY A 249 21.96 -21.13 -42.68
N MET A 250 22.79 -20.25 -43.22
CA MET A 250 22.40 -19.05 -43.97
C MET A 250 21.79 -19.47 -45.32
N GLN A 251 20.48 -19.30 -45.51
CA GLN A 251 19.85 -19.40 -46.82
C GLN A 251 19.24 -18.07 -47.22
N LEU A 252 20.02 -17.36 -48.05
CA LEU A 252 19.56 -16.32 -48.95
C LEU A 252 18.77 -16.96 -50.09
N ARG A 253 17.47 -16.65 -50.18
CA ARG A 253 16.77 -16.26 -51.41
C ARG A 253 15.33 -15.86 -51.11
#